data_AF-A0A814A230-F1
#
_entry.id   AF-A0A814A230-F1
#
_cell.length_a   1.000
_cell.length_b   1.000
_cell.length_c   1.000
_cell.angle_alpha   90.00
_cell.angle_beta   90.00
_cell.angle_gamma   90.00
#
_symmetry.space_group_name_H-M   'P 1'
#
loop_
_entity.id
_entity.type
_entity.pdbx_description
1 polymer ?
#
loop_
_entity_poly.entity_id
_entity_poly.type
_entity_poly.pdbx_seq_one_letter_code
_entity_poly.pdbx_strand_id
1 'polypeptide(L)'
;MPTINNNTSLEPIAVIGIAYIFAGDIYYANDLWYTLKESQDAGSATTIDRFDLKSFIGHMINMDNNGQLHQKLLRADAEPASIDPYHRSFVLKFVDLLDDAGYSVKKMSGTKTSVHIG
;
A
#
# COMPACT_ATOMS: atom_id res chain seq x y z
N MET A 1 -21.37 37.01 -8.20
CA MET A 1 -21.54 35.55 -8.46
C MET A 1 -20.44 35.14 -9.42
N PRO A 2 -19.62 34.11 -9.13
CA PRO A 2 -18.63 33.65 -10.08
C PRO A 2 -19.33 32.91 -11.22
N THR A 3 -19.06 33.32 -12.45
CA THR A 3 -19.50 32.66 -13.68
C THR A 3 -18.75 31.34 -13.84
N ILE A 4 -19.49 30.24 -13.84
CA ILE A 4 -18.95 28.89 -14.06
C ILE A 4 -18.72 28.75 -15.57
N ASN A 5 -17.46 28.79 -16.00
CA ASN A 5 -17.09 28.54 -17.40
C ASN A 5 -17.25 27.04 -17.68
N ASN A 6 -18.29 26.65 -18.44
CA ASN A 6 -18.59 25.25 -18.76
C ASN A 6 -17.52 24.52 -19.60
N ASN A 7 -16.45 25.19 -20.03
CA ASN A 7 -15.32 24.57 -20.73
C ASN A 7 -14.33 23.86 -19.78
N THR A 8 -14.42 24.07 -18.46
CA THR A 8 -13.53 23.38 -17.50
C THR A 8 -13.95 21.94 -17.21
N SER A 9 -15.19 21.53 -17.51
CA SER A 9 -15.64 20.17 -17.22
C SER A 9 -15.02 19.09 -18.12
N LEU A 10 -14.27 19.50 -19.15
CA LEU A 10 -13.62 18.63 -20.13
C LEU A 10 -12.10 18.77 -20.13
N GLU A 11 -11.53 19.47 -19.13
CA GLU A 11 -10.07 19.58 -19.01
C GLU A 11 -9.46 18.19 -18.72
N PRO A 12 -8.58 17.67 -19.59
CA PRO A 12 -7.94 16.38 -19.36
C PRO A 12 -7.03 16.44 -18.13
N ILE A 13 -7.11 15.43 -17.27
CA ILE A 13 -6.25 15.31 -16.09
C ILE A 13 -5.03 14.47 -16.48
N ALA A 14 -3.83 15.08 -16.41
CA ALA A 14 -2.59 14.37 -16.64
C ALA A 14 -2.18 13.58 -15.39
N VAL A 15 -1.86 12.30 -15.58
CA VAL A 15 -1.15 11.50 -14.59
C VAL A 15 0.33 11.71 -14.82
N ILE A 16 0.98 12.40 -13.90
CA ILE A 16 2.38 12.86 -14.05
C ILE A 16 3.39 12.06 -13.22
N GLY A 17 2.91 11.17 -12.35
CA GLY A 17 3.75 10.26 -11.59
C GLY A 17 2.93 9.15 -10.96
N ILE A 18 3.57 8.01 -10.69
CA ILE A 18 2.96 6.80 -10.13
C ILE A 18 3.95 6.16 -9.14
N ALA A 19 3.47 5.79 -7.96
CA ALA A 19 4.21 4.95 -7.03
C ALA A 19 3.31 3.83 -6.49
N TYR A 20 3.90 2.67 -6.20
CA TYR A 20 3.16 1.49 -5.78
C TYR A 20 4.00 0.54 -4.93
N ILE A 21 3.29 -0.39 -4.30
CA ILE A 21 3.84 -1.59 -3.66
C ILE A 21 2.96 -2.74 -4.16
N PHE A 22 3.52 -3.64 -4.97
CA PHE A 22 2.85 -4.85 -5.40
C PHE A 22 3.45 -6.08 -4.71
N ALA A 23 2.68 -7.16 -4.65
CA ALA A 23 3.16 -8.47 -4.21
C ALA A 23 4.28 -8.98 -5.13
N GLY A 24 5.09 -9.92 -4.65
CA GLY A 24 6.18 -10.51 -5.42
C GLY A 24 7.44 -9.64 -5.49
N ASP A 25 7.67 -8.79 -4.50
CA ASP A 25 8.88 -7.92 -4.40
C ASP A 25 9.09 -7.01 -5.62
N ILE A 26 7.99 -6.51 -6.19
CA ILE A 26 7.98 -5.62 -7.35
C ILE A 26 8.17 -4.17 -6.86
N TYR A 27 9.34 -3.60 -7.15
CA TYR A 27 9.72 -2.25 -6.71
C TYR A 27 9.88 -1.24 -7.85
N TYR A 28 10.09 -1.69 -9.09
CA TYR A 28 10.33 -0.82 -10.24
C TYR A 28 9.35 -1.04 -11.40
N ALA A 29 9.19 -0.01 -12.24
CA ALA A 29 8.24 -0.02 -13.38
C ALA A 29 8.53 -1.16 -14.35
N ASN A 30 9.81 -1.46 -14.57
CA ASN A 30 10.22 -2.54 -15.43
C ASN A 30 9.83 -3.91 -14.87
N ASP A 31 9.92 -4.10 -13.56
CA ASP A 31 9.55 -5.37 -12.91
C ASP A 31 8.05 -5.59 -13.00
N LEU A 32 7.26 -4.54 -12.74
CA LEU A 32 5.81 -4.59 -12.88
C LEU A 32 5.43 -4.90 -14.32
N TRP A 33 6.02 -4.18 -15.28
CA TRP A 33 5.72 -4.37 -16.70
C TRP A 33 6.09 -5.78 -17.17
N TYR A 34 7.25 -6.28 -16.76
CA TYR A 34 7.70 -7.63 -17.07
C TYR A 34 6.75 -8.68 -16.48
N THR A 35 6.39 -8.55 -15.20
CA THR A 35 5.45 -9.47 -14.52
C THR A 35 4.10 -9.51 -15.24
N LEU A 36 3.55 -8.34 -15.61
CA LEU A 36 2.29 -8.24 -16.34
C LEU A 36 2.39 -8.85 -17.75
N LYS A 37 3.46 -8.51 -18.48
CA LYS A 37 3.70 -8.98 -19.85
C LYS A 37 3.85 -10.50 -19.91
N GLU A 38 4.54 -11.09 -18.95
CA GLU A 38 4.79 -12.53 -18.87
C GLU A 38 3.70 -13.28 -18.08
N SER A 39 2.66 -12.58 -17.61
CA SER A 39 1.54 -13.15 -16.84
C SER A 39 2.00 -13.98 -15.63
N GLN A 40 3.02 -13.48 -14.90
CA GLN A 40 3.56 -14.17 -13.75
C GLN A 40 2.64 -14.03 -12.53
N ASP A 41 2.42 -15.14 -11.81
CA ASP A 41 1.73 -15.13 -10.53
C ASP A 41 2.66 -14.61 -9.44
N ALA A 42 2.30 -13.47 -8.85
CA ALA A 42 3.02 -12.83 -7.74
C ALA A 42 2.55 -13.32 -6.36
N GLY A 43 1.59 -14.25 -6.31
CA GLY A 43 1.06 -14.84 -5.09
C GLY A 43 2.11 -15.67 -4.37
N SER A 44 2.30 -15.39 -3.07
CA SER A 44 3.12 -16.20 -2.19
C SER A 44 2.26 -16.81 -1.08
N ALA A 45 2.71 -17.93 -0.51
CA ALA A 45 2.11 -18.45 0.71
C ALA A 45 2.24 -17.43 1.85
N THR A 46 1.25 -17.40 2.75
CA THR A 46 1.31 -16.55 3.94
C THR A 46 2.49 -16.96 4.82
N THR A 47 3.30 -15.98 5.19
CA THR A 47 4.45 -16.19 6.07
C THR A 47 3.97 -16.32 7.53
N ILE A 48 4.55 -17.30 8.26
CA ILE A 48 4.15 -17.65 9.65
C ILE A 48 4.36 -16.48 10.62
N ASP A 49 5.31 -15.58 10.31
CA ASP A 49 5.59 -14.36 11.06
C ASP A 49 4.46 -13.33 11.00
N ARG A 50 3.67 -13.30 9.90
CA ARG A 50 2.50 -12.43 9.75
C ARG A 50 1.24 -13.08 10.29
N PHE A 51 0.98 -14.31 9.87
CA PHE A 51 -0.20 -15.06 10.28
C PHE A 51 0.00 -16.56 10.01
N ASP A 52 -0.12 -17.39 11.04
CA ASP A 52 -0.06 -18.84 10.89
C ASP A 52 -1.37 -19.37 10.29
N LEU A 53 -1.50 -19.22 8.98
CA LEU A 53 -2.67 -19.64 8.21
C LEU A 53 -2.93 -21.15 8.33
N LYS A 54 -1.88 -21.97 8.46
CA LYS A 54 -2.02 -23.43 8.59
C LYS A 54 -2.63 -23.79 9.95
N SER A 55 -2.16 -23.16 11.02
CA SER A 55 -2.75 -23.34 12.36
C SER A 55 -4.19 -22.84 12.40
N PHE A 56 -4.48 -21.68 11.81
CA PHE A 56 -5.84 -21.14 11.73
C PHE A 56 -6.81 -22.05 10.96
N ILE A 57 -6.44 -22.49 9.75
CA ILE A 57 -7.24 -23.41 8.94
C ILE A 57 -7.37 -24.77 9.66
N GLY A 58 -6.29 -25.26 10.27
CA GLY A 58 -6.31 -26.48 11.08
C GLY A 58 -7.25 -26.39 12.28
N HIS A 59 -7.38 -25.21 12.89
CA HIS A 59 -8.31 -24.94 13.99
C HIS A 59 -9.77 -24.84 13.52
N MET A 60 -10.01 -24.29 12.33
CA MET A 60 -11.34 -24.26 11.70
C MET A 60 -11.83 -25.65 11.29
N ILE A 61 -10.92 -26.53 10.85
CA ILE A 61 -11.25 -27.89 10.39
C ILE A 61 -11.33 -28.87 11.58
N ASN A 62 -10.57 -28.66 12.65
CA ASN A 62 -10.52 -29.54 13.84
C ASN A 62 -11.02 -28.86 15.11
N MET A 63 -12.28 -28.42 15.16
CA MET A 63 -12.94 -28.21 16.46
C MET A 63 -13.28 -29.56 17.09
N ASP A 64 -12.33 -30.13 17.84
CA ASP A 64 -12.59 -31.10 18.92
C ASP A 64 -11.97 -30.59 20.25
N ASN A 65 -12.88 -30.08 21.08
CA ASN A 65 -12.99 -30.00 22.54
C ASN A 65 -11.94 -29.40 23.50
N ASN A 66 -10.69 -29.05 23.14
CA ASN A 66 -9.73 -28.59 24.17
C ASN A 66 -9.17 -27.16 24.00
N GLY A 67 -10.02 -26.23 23.53
CA GLY A 67 -9.71 -24.83 23.21
C GLY A 67 -8.77 -24.07 24.16
N GLN A 68 -7.46 -24.18 23.91
CA GLN A 68 -6.45 -23.26 24.45
C GLN A 68 -5.56 -22.78 23.30
N LEU A 69 -5.71 -21.50 22.94
CA LEU A 69 -4.74 -20.80 22.10
C LEU A 69 -3.71 -20.11 23.00
N HIS A 70 -2.45 -20.55 22.90
CA HIS A 70 -1.32 -19.78 23.41
C HIS A 70 -0.96 -18.68 22.41
N GLN A 71 -1.51 -17.48 22.61
CA GLN A 71 -1.11 -16.29 21.86
C GLN A 71 0.10 -15.65 22.53
N LYS A 72 1.29 -15.93 22.00
CA LYS A 72 2.49 -15.14 22.29
C LYS A 72 3.29 -14.97 21.00
N LEU A 73 2.98 -13.91 20.25
CA LEU A 73 3.85 -13.39 19.20
C LEU A 73 4.23 -11.93 19.51
N LEU A 74 5.46 -11.58 19.12
CA LEU A 74 6.41 -10.77 19.87
C LEU A 74 6.23 -9.23 19.78
N ARG A 75 6.93 -8.55 20.70
CA ARG A 75 7.12 -7.10 20.89
C ARG A 75 8.03 -6.45 19.84
N ALA A 76 7.90 -5.13 19.61
CA ALA A 76 9.01 -4.17 19.43
C ALA A 76 8.53 -2.70 19.54
N ASP A 77 9.12 -1.95 20.47
CA ASP A 77 9.40 -0.50 20.58
C ASP A 77 8.35 0.55 20.13
N ALA A 78 7.97 1.41 21.09
CA ALA A 78 6.63 1.97 21.23
C ALA A 78 6.27 3.23 20.39
N GLU A 79 7.15 3.77 19.53
CA GLU A 79 6.78 4.93 18.70
C GLU A 79 6.49 4.59 17.22
N PRO A 80 7.35 3.87 16.47
CA PRO A 80 7.05 3.50 15.08
C PRO A 80 6.14 2.27 14.94
N ALA A 81 5.92 1.50 16.01
CA ALA A 81 5.04 0.32 16.01
C ALA A 81 3.55 0.66 16.25
N SER A 82 3.24 1.89 16.70
CA SER A 82 1.88 2.34 16.95
C SER A 82 1.22 3.01 15.74
N ILE A 83 2.02 3.39 14.73
CA ILE A 83 1.51 3.90 13.47
C ILE A 83 0.95 2.73 12.67
N ASP A 84 -0.30 2.86 12.20
CA ASP A 84 -0.93 1.89 11.32
C ASP A 84 0.00 1.59 10.10
N PRO A 85 0.29 0.31 9.81
CA PRO A 85 1.13 -0.08 8.67
C PRO A 85 0.72 0.55 7.33
N TYR A 86 -0.58 0.77 7.10
CA TYR A 86 -1.10 1.43 5.90
C TYR A 86 -0.72 2.91 5.84
N HIS A 87 -0.85 3.65 6.94
CA HIS A 87 -0.41 5.05 7.00
C HIS A 87 1.09 5.19 6.79
N ARG A 88 1.88 4.29 7.38
CA ARG A 88 3.34 4.29 7.19
C ARG A 88 3.72 4.04 5.73
N SER A 89 3.07 3.07 5.10
CA SER A 89 3.30 2.73 3.69
C SER A 89 2.90 3.88 2.76
N PHE A 90 1.78 4.55 3.07
CA PHE A 90 1.33 5.72 2.33
C PHE A 90 2.36 6.86 2.36
N VAL A 91 2.85 7.24 3.55
CA VAL A 91 3.85 8.33 3.67
C VAL A 91 5.12 8.01 2.90
N LEU A 92 5.59 6.76 2.98
CA LEU A 92 6.76 6.32 2.23
C LEU A 92 6.53 6.45 0.71
N LYS A 93 5.40 5.95 0.23
CA LYS A 93 5.07 5.95 -1.21
C LYS A 93 4.73 7.32 -1.75
N PHE A 94 4.26 8.22 -0.90
CA PHE A 94 4.05 9.60 -1.29
C PHE A 94 5.36 10.27 -1.69
N VAL A 95 6.48 9.99 -1.01
CA VAL A 95 7.80 10.51 -1.40
C VAL A 95 8.21 9.96 -2.77
N ASP A 96 8.13 8.65 -2.96
CA ASP A 96 8.43 8.00 -4.25
C ASP A 96 7.59 8.59 -5.39
N LEU A 97 6.31 8.90 -5.13
CA LEU A 97 5.40 9.51 -6.09
C LEU A 97 5.85 10.92 -6.50
N LEU A 98 6.32 11.72 -5.54
CA LEU A 98 6.82 13.06 -5.84
C LEU A 98 8.09 13.01 -6.66
N ASP A 99 8.99 12.07 -6.33
CA ASP A 99 10.23 11.87 -7.07
C ASP A 99 9.95 11.41 -8.50
N ASP A 100 9.04 10.46 -8.71
CA ASP A 100 8.60 10.01 -10.05
C ASP A 100 7.96 11.15 -10.85
N ALA A 101 7.16 12.00 -10.19
CA ALA A 101 6.59 13.20 -10.82
C ALA A 101 7.60 14.34 -11.06
N GLY A 102 8.83 14.23 -10.53
CA GLY A 102 9.86 15.27 -10.64
C GLY A 102 9.63 16.49 -9.73
N TYR A 103 8.84 16.34 -8.67
CA TYR A 103 8.56 17.39 -7.68
C TYR A 103 9.31 17.14 -6.38
N SER A 104 9.81 18.21 -5.76
CA SER A 104 10.36 18.13 -4.41
C SER A 104 9.32 18.53 -3.36
N VAL A 105 9.41 17.95 -2.16
CA VAL A 105 8.55 18.28 -1.01
C VAL A 105 8.50 19.80 -0.75
N LYS A 106 9.64 20.49 -0.91
CA LYS A 106 9.74 21.95 -0.74
C LYS A 106 8.87 22.72 -1.73
N LYS A 107 8.76 22.26 -2.99
CA LYS A 107 7.92 22.89 -4.01
C LYS A 107 6.43 22.69 -3.75
N MET A 108 6.05 21.64 -3.02
CA MET A 108 4.66 21.36 -2.67
C MET A 108 4.17 22.07 -1.40
N SER A 109 5.09 22.44 -0.51
CA SER A 109 4.76 23.14 0.73
C SER A 109 4.01 24.45 0.45
N GLY A 110 2.83 24.61 1.06
CA GLY A 110 1.99 25.80 0.91
C GLY A 110 1.18 25.87 -0.38
N THR A 111 1.23 24.83 -1.22
CA THR A 111 0.38 24.73 -2.41
C THR A 111 -1.04 24.31 -2.05
N LYS A 112 -2.00 24.57 -2.95
CA LYS A 112 -3.38 24.09 -2.84
C LYS A 112 -3.52 22.67 -3.38
N THR A 113 -2.68 21.75 -2.90
CA THR A 113 -2.72 20.34 -3.32
C THR A 113 -3.64 19.55 -2.39
N SER A 114 -4.66 18.92 -2.95
CA SER A 114 -5.54 17.99 -2.22
C SER A 114 -5.04 16.56 -2.32
N VAL A 115 -5.22 15.79 -1.24
CA VAL A 115 -4.90 14.36 -1.18
C VAL A 115 -6.20 13.57 -1.03
N HIS A 116 -6.40 12.56 -1.89
CA HIS A 116 -7.58 11.69 -1.89
C HIS A 116 -7.11 10.23 -1.81
N ILE A 117 -7.58 9.48 -0.81
CA ILE A 117 -7.15 8.10 -0.50
C ILE A 117 -8.40 7.24 -0.25
N GLY A 118 -8.35 5.97 -0.62
CA GLY A 118 -9.40 4.97 -0.38
C GLY A 118 -8.86 3.72 0.30
#